data_AF-A0AAW7KKR8-F1
#
_entry.id   AF-A0AAW7KKR8-F1
#
_cell.length_a   1.000
_cell.length_b   1.000
_cell.length_c   1.000
_cell.angle_alpha   90.00
_cell.angle_beta   90.00
_cell.angle_gamma   90.00
#
_symmetry.space_group_name_H-M   'P 1'
#
loop_
_entity.id
_entity.type
_entity.pdbx_description
1 polymer ?
#
loop_
_entity_poly.entity_id
_entity_poly.type
_entity_poly.pdbx_seq_one_letter_code
_entity_poly.pdbx_strand_id
1 'polypeptide(L)'
;MTELNCTQCHSTLTCNVDDISACWCNELPAILPLDITATSCLCRKCTLNRINTFLEGVYTQPIKTQIDFAKQFRGNDNLIEGLDYTMQSGYMIFSKWFFLKRGSCCKNGCKNCPYGFRK
;
A
#
# COMPACT_ATOMS: atom_id res chain seq x y z
N MET A 1 -15.51 -16.48 13.95
CA MET A 1 -15.66 -15.18 13.25
C MET A 1 -16.16 -14.14 14.23
N THR A 2 -15.35 -13.11 14.50
CA THR A 2 -15.59 -12.09 15.53
C THR A 2 -15.80 -10.74 14.85
N GLU A 3 -16.86 -10.02 15.24
CA GLU A 3 -17.07 -8.64 14.81
C GLU A 3 -16.32 -7.68 15.74
N LEU A 4 -15.55 -6.79 15.13
CA LEU A 4 -14.77 -5.77 15.81
C LEU A 4 -15.06 -4.41 15.17
N ASN A 5 -14.75 -3.34 15.88
CA ASN A 5 -14.86 -1.99 15.33
C ASN A 5 -13.47 -1.45 15.00
N CYS A 6 -13.36 -0.83 13.82
CA CYS A 6 -12.17 -0.09 13.45
C CYS A 6 -11.96 1.05 14.44
N THR A 7 -10.78 1.15 15.04
CA THR A 7 -10.49 2.22 16.02
C THR A 7 -10.44 3.61 15.41
N GLN A 8 -10.30 3.73 14.08
CA GLN A 8 -10.17 5.02 13.40
C GLN A 8 -11.48 5.54 12.81
N CYS A 9 -12.37 4.67 12.34
CA CYS A 9 -13.60 5.09 11.67
C CYS A 9 -14.86 4.38 12.17
N HIS A 10 -14.73 3.53 13.19
CA HIS A 10 -15.82 2.75 13.80
C HIS A 10 -16.60 1.84 12.85
N SER A 11 -16.11 1.62 11.62
CA SER A 11 -16.69 0.63 10.72
C SER A 11 -16.53 -0.77 11.30
N THR A 12 -17.59 -1.58 11.20
CA THR A 12 -17.54 -3.01 11.53
C THR A 12 -16.53 -3.71 10.63
N LEU A 13 -15.68 -4.52 11.23
CA LEU A 13 -14.74 -5.39 10.53
C LEU A 13 -14.86 -6.81 11.08
N THR A 14 -14.85 -7.76 10.17
CA THR A 14 -14.93 -9.18 10.48
C THR A 14 -13.52 -9.73 10.60
N CYS A 15 -13.19 -10.30 11.75
CA CYS A 15 -11.93 -11.01 11.97
C CYS A 15 -12.22 -12.50 12.10
N ASN A 16 -11.56 -13.31 11.28
CA ASN A 16 -11.61 -14.76 11.43
C ASN A 16 -10.27 -15.28 11.92
N VAL A 17 -10.16 -15.46 13.24
CA VAL A 17 -8.94 -15.99 13.87
C VAL A 17 -8.67 -17.45 13.51
N ASP A 18 -9.68 -18.19 13.09
CA ASP A 18 -9.58 -19.61 12.74
C ASP A 18 -9.08 -19.85 11.31
N ASP A 19 -9.21 -18.84 10.43
CA ASP A 19 -8.73 -18.89 9.04
C ASP A 19 -8.25 -17.50 8.59
N ILE A 20 -6.94 -17.29 8.66
CA ILE A 20 -6.30 -16.04 8.26
C ILE A 20 -6.34 -15.83 6.74
N SER A 21 -6.49 -16.89 5.95
CA SER A 21 -6.58 -16.77 4.49
C SER A 21 -7.88 -16.12 4.05
N ALA A 22 -8.93 -16.24 4.87
CA ALA A 22 -10.22 -15.57 4.69
C ALA A 22 -10.22 -14.10 5.16
N CYS A 23 -9.11 -13.60 5.71
CA CYS A 23 -9.01 -12.24 6.21
C CYS A 23 -8.44 -11.29 5.15
N TRP A 24 -9.14 -10.19 4.87
CA TRP A 24 -8.68 -9.16 3.92
C TRP A 24 -7.29 -8.59 4.27
N CYS A 25 -6.86 -8.65 5.54
CA CYS A 25 -5.55 -8.14 5.95
C CYS A 25 -4.40 -8.95 5.34
N ASN A 26 -4.63 -10.21 4.99
CA ASN A 26 -3.68 -11.07 4.30
C ASN A 26 -3.47 -10.66 2.83
N GLU A 27 -4.39 -9.88 2.25
CA GLU A 27 -4.26 -9.35 0.90
C GLU A 27 -3.32 -8.14 0.82
N LEU A 28 -3.04 -7.47 1.94
CA LEU A 28 -2.21 -6.27 1.97
C LEU A 28 -0.74 -6.61 2.23
N PRO A 29 0.21 -5.93 1.57
CA PRO A 29 1.63 -6.13 1.81
C PRO A 29 2.03 -5.61 3.21
N ALA A 30 2.97 -6.29 3.85
CA ALA A 30 3.57 -5.91 5.14
C ALA A 30 4.53 -4.71 4.99
N ILE A 31 4.00 -3.55 4.58
CA ILE A 31 4.78 -2.31 4.36
C ILE A 31 5.06 -1.57 5.67
N LEU A 32 4.13 -1.65 6.62
CA LEU A 32 4.25 -0.93 7.89
C LEU A 32 5.31 -1.58 8.79
N PRO A 33 6.11 -0.77 9.52
CA PRO A 33 7.04 -1.31 10.50
C PRO A 33 6.29 -2.06 11.60
N LEU A 34 6.93 -3.10 12.14
CA LEU A 34 6.42 -3.84 13.30
C LEU A 34 6.42 -2.92 14.52
N ASP A 35 5.23 -2.54 14.96
CA ASP A 35 5.02 -1.81 16.20
C ASP A 35 4.42 -2.78 17.23
N ILE A 36 5.24 -3.21 18.19
CA ILE A 36 4.83 -4.12 19.26
C ILE A 36 3.78 -3.52 20.20
N THR A 37 3.51 -2.22 20.10
CA THR A 37 2.49 -1.52 20.88
C THR A 37 1.16 -1.37 20.13
N ALA A 38 1.10 -1.80 18.86
CA ALA A 38 -0.10 -1.71 18.04
C ALA A 38 -1.20 -2.67 18.55
N THR A 39 -2.05 -2.15 19.42
CA THR A 39 -3.19 -2.86 20.03
C THR A 39 -4.52 -2.58 19.34
N SER A 40 -4.51 -1.78 18.27
CA SER A 40 -5.74 -1.27 17.64
C SER A 40 -6.04 -1.95 16.31
N CYS A 41 -7.26 -2.49 16.19
CA CYS A 41 -7.75 -3.09 14.95
C CYS A 41 -8.16 -1.99 13.95
N LEU A 42 -7.66 -2.08 12.72
CA LEU A 42 -8.01 -1.18 11.62
C LEU A 42 -8.75 -1.93 10.52
N CYS A 43 -9.75 -1.31 9.90
CA CYS A 43 -10.36 -1.84 8.68
C CYS A 43 -9.46 -1.62 7.46
N ARG A 44 -9.76 -2.31 6.36
CA ARG A 44 -8.99 -2.24 5.09
C ARG A 44 -8.67 -0.82 4.64
N LYS A 45 -9.68 0.06 4.65
CA LYS A 45 -9.53 1.46 4.24
C LYS A 45 -8.56 2.23 5.15
N CYS A 46 -8.68 2.07 6.47
CA CYS A 46 -7.81 2.74 7.42
C CYS A 46 -6.38 2.19 7.40
N THR A 47 -6.21 0.90 7.17
CA THR A 47 -4.89 0.28 6.96
C THR A 47 -4.22 0.83 5.70
N LEU A 48 -4.94 0.89 4.58
CA LEU A 48 -4.44 1.50 3.33
C LEU A 48 -4.07 2.97 3.54
N ASN A 49 -4.89 3.73 4.27
CA ASN A 49 -4.56 5.12 4.59
C ASN A 49 -3.25 5.22 5.38
N ARG A 50 -3.08 4.39 6.42
CA ARG A 50 -1.86 4.35 7.23
C ARG A 50 -0.62 3.95 6.43
N ILE A 51 -0.77 2.98 5.52
CA ILE A 51 0.29 2.60 4.56
C ILE A 51 0.66 3.79 3.68
N ASN A 52 -0.32 4.47 3.08
CA ASN A 52 -0.05 5.61 2.20
C ASN A 52 0.64 6.76 2.95
N THR A 53 0.22 7.08 4.17
CA THR A 53 0.90 8.06 5.03
C THR A 53 2.35 7.66 5.32
N PHE A 54 2.61 6.37 5.61
CA PHE A 54 3.99 5.89 5.77
C PHE A 54 4.81 6.04 4.48
N LEU A 55 4.23 5.72 3.34
CA LEU A 55 4.88 5.84 2.03
C LEU A 55 5.19 7.30 1.66
N GLU A 56 4.42 8.28 2.13
CA GLU A 56 4.78 9.70 1.97
C GLU A 56 6.16 10.00 2.55
N GLY A 57 6.49 9.43 3.71
CA GLY A 57 7.82 9.48 4.29
C GLY A 57 8.87 8.83 3.39
N VAL A 58 8.59 7.65 2.84
CA VAL A 58 9.49 6.96 1.88
C VAL A 58 9.75 7.84 0.65
N TYR A 59 8.74 8.51 0.09
CA TYR A 59 8.87 9.33 -1.10
C TYR A 59 9.77 10.56 -0.94
N THR A 60 10.09 10.97 0.30
CA THR A 60 11.04 12.05 0.59
C THR A 60 12.50 11.60 0.52
N GLN A 61 12.76 10.30 0.58
CA GLN A 61 14.11 9.74 0.63
C GLN A 61 14.79 9.76 -0.76
N PRO A 62 16.12 9.61 -0.85
CA PRO A 62 16.79 9.43 -2.13
C PRO A 62 16.22 8.28 -2.95
N ILE A 63 16.13 8.44 -4.28
CA ILE A 63 15.46 7.47 -5.15
C ILE A 63 16.01 6.04 -5.01
N LYS A 64 17.31 5.89 -4.77
CA LYS A 64 17.94 4.58 -4.52
C LYS A 64 17.34 3.91 -3.28
N THR A 65 17.22 4.63 -2.16
CA THR A 65 16.61 4.15 -0.92
C THR A 65 15.15 3.75 -1.12
N GLN A 66 14.39 4.53 -1.90
CA GLN A 66 12.99 4.20 -2.22
C GLN A 66 12.89 2.87 -2.98
N ILE A 67 13.76 2.68 -3.98
CA ILE A 67 13.82 1.46 -4.80
C ILE A 67 14.26 0.26 -3.96
N ASP A 68 15.26 0.43 -3.11
CA ASP A 68 15.78 -0.64 -2.23
C ASP A 68 14.70 -1.10 -1.25
N PHE A 69 13.94 -0.16 -0.66
CA PHE A 69 12.79 -0.50 0.19
C PHE A 69 11.70 -1.25 -0.59
N ALA A 70 11.35 -0.79 -1.80
CA ALA A 70 10.31 -1.39 -2.63
C ALA A 70 10.72 -2.74 -3.24
N LYS A 71 12.03 -3.06 -3.27
CA LYS A 71 12.58 -4.26 -3.91
C LYS A 71 11.98 -5.56 -3.37
N GLN A 72 11.72 -5.61 -2.06
CA GLN A 72 11.12 -6.79 -1.41
C GLN A 72 9.67 -7.06 -1.85
N PHE A 73 9.00 -6.07 -2.46
CA PHE A 73 7.61 -6.18 -2.93
C PHE A 73 7.52 -6.38 -4.45
N ARG A 74 8.64 -6.68 -5.12
CA ARG A 74 8.69 -7.01 -6.56
C ARG A 74 8.06 -8.36 -6.86
N GLY A 75 7.47 -8.49 -8.05
CA GLY A 75 6.91 -9.76 -8.53
C GLY A 75 5.59 -10.17 -7.89
N ASN A 76 4.97 -9.29 -7.10
CA ASN A 76 3.59 -9.49 -6.68
C ASN A 76 2.65 -8.90 -7.75
N ASP A 77 1.95 -9.79 -8.45
CA ASP A 77 1.03 -9.44 -9.54
C ASP A 77 -0.33 -8.92 -9.03
N ASN A 78 -0.60 -9.03 -7.72
CA ASN A 78 -1.82 -8.50 -7.12
C ASN A 78 -1.70 -6.98 -6.98
N LEU A 79 -2.31 -6.26 -7.92
CA LEU A 79 -2.43 -4.81 -7.87
C LEU A 79 -3.55 -4.42 -6.91
N ILE A 80 -3.21 -3.58 -5.93
CA ILE A 80 -4.16 -3.16 -4.91
C ILE A 80 -4.67 -1.75 -5.23
N GLU A 81 -5.97 -1.62 -5.49
CA GLU A 81 -6.61 -0.31 -5.63
C GLU A 81 -6.47 0.50 -4.33
N GLY A 82 -6.11 1.78 -4.46
CA GLY A 82 -5.82 2.67 -3.34
C GLY A 82 -4.38 2.58 -2.83
N LEU A 83 -3.55 1.67 -3.36
CA LEU A 83 -2.12 1.57 -3.06
C LEU A 83 -1.27 1.61 -4.34
N ASP A 84 -1.53 0.69 -5.28
CA ASP A 84 -0.81 0.57 -6.55
C ASP A 84 -1.39 1.42 -7.66
N TYR A 85 -2.70 1.62 -7.64
CA TYR A 85 -3.41 2.44 -8.61
C TYR A 85 -4.69 3.01 -8.01
N THR A 86 -5.27 3.98 -8.70
CA THR A 86 -6.63 4.46 -8.47
C THR A 86 -7.40 4.42 -9.78
N MET A 87 -8.71 4.15 -9.73
CA MET A 87 -9.57 4.25 -10.89
C MET A 87 -10.03 5.70 -11.08
N GLN A 88 -9.82 6.26 -12.28
CA GLN A 88 -10.35 7.56 -12.67
C GLN A 88 -10.94 7.47 -14.07
N SER A 89 -12.24 7.76 -14.19
CA SER A 89 -12.97 7.74 -15.47
C SER A 89 -12.80 6.44 -16.27
N GLY A 90 -12.74 5.29 -15.59
CA GLY A 90 -12.55 3.97 -16.22
C GLY A 90 -11.09 3.60 -16.53
N TYR A 91 -10.13 4.49 -16.25
CA TYR A 91 -8.70 4.23 -16.45
C TYR A 91 -7.98 3.97 -15.12
N MET A 92 -7.02 3.05 -15.15
CA MET A 92 -6.10 2.81 -14.03
C MET A 92 -4.98 3.85 -14.02
N ILE A 93 -4.93 4.65 -12.95
CA ILE A 93 -3.85 5.60 -12.72
C ILE A 93 -2.90 5.02 -11.69
N PHE A 94 -1.76 4.51 -12.16
CA PHE A 94 -0.72 3.93 -11.31
C PHE A 94 -0.09 4.95 -10.36
N SER A 95 0.15 4.53 -9.12
CA SER A 95 0.77 5.31 -8.06
C SER A 95 2.30 5.29 -8.14
N LYS A 96 2.96 6.18 -7.37
CA LYS A 96 4.43 6.15 -7.20
C LYS A 96 4.91 4.80 -6.69
N TRP A 97 4.17 4.20 -5.75
CA TRP A 97 4.47 2.89 -5.17
C TRP A 97 4.58 1.81 -6.24
N PHE A 98 3.63 1.75 -7.18
CA PHE A 98 3.67 0.80 -8.29
C PHE A 98 4.95 0.93 -9.14
N PHE A 99 5.35 2.16 -9.46
CA PHE A 99 6.57 2.41 -10.21
C PHE A 99 7.84 2.04 -9.41
N LEU A 100 7.86 2.28 -8.09
CA LEU A 100 8.97 1.87 -7.23
C LEU A 100 9.09 0.35 -7.14
N LYS A 101 7.96 -0.37 -7.01
CA LYS A 101 7.93 -1.84 -7.09
C LYS A 101 8.54 -2.30 -8.40
N ARG A 102 8.13 -1.75 -9.54
CA ARG A 102 8.73 -2.06 -10.85
C ARG A 102 10.25 -1.87 -10.89
N GLY A 103 10.75 -0.85 -10.19
CA GLY A 103 12.18 -0.66 -9.95
C GLY A 103 12.96 -0.05 -11.11
N SER A 104 12.32 0.28 -12.24
CA SER A 104 12.97 0.91 -13.40
C SER A 104 12.11 2.00 -14.05
N CYS A 105 12.76 3.03 -14.59
CA CYS A 105 12.11 4.10 -15.34
C CYS A 105 11.95 3.70 -16.81
N CYS A 106 10.71 3.69 -17.30
CA CYS A 106 10.39 3.40 -18.71
C CYS A 106 10.48 4.64 -19.64
N LYS A 107 10.78 5.82 -19.10
CA LYS A 107 10.92 7.09 -19.86
C LYS A 107 9.66 7.53 -20.64
N ASN A 108 8.47 7.04 -20.26
CA ASN A 108 7.21 7.44 -20.88
C ASN A 108 6.59 8.73 -20.30
N GLY A 109 7.29 9.42 -19.38
CA GLY A 109 6.79 10.67 -18.79
C GLY A 109 5.51 10.51 -17.94
N CYS A 110 5.39 9.41 -17.19
CA CYS A 110 4.21 9.13 -16.37
C CYS A 110 3.98 10.19 -15.27
N LYS A 111 2.72 10.58 -15.05
CA LYS A 111 2.30 11.58 -14.05
C LYS A 111 2.85 11.31 -12.64
N ASN A 112 2.81 10.04 -12.20
CA ASN A 112 3.26 9.63 -10.86
C ASN A 112 4.68 9.03 -10.88
N CYS A 113 5.52 9.41 -11.84
CA CYS A 113 6.89 8.87 -11.96
C CYS A 113 7.77 9.30 -10.77
N PRO A 114 8.31 8.36 -9.97
CA PRO A 114 9.19 8.71 -8.85
C PRO A 114 10.59 9.14 -9.32
N TYR A 115 10.98 8.81 -10.55
CA TYR A 115 12.32 9.06 -11.10
C TYR A 115 12.53 10.47 -11.68
N GLY A 116 11.46 11.29 -11.78
CA GLY A 116 11.56 12.67 -12.25
C GLY A 116 11.94 12.84 -13.74
N PHE A 117 11.75 11.81 -14.58
CA PHE A 117 12.14 11.86 -16.01
C PHE A 117 11.45 12.98 -16.80
N ARG A 118 10.16 13.22 -16.54
CA ARG A 118 9.40 14.39 -16.98
C ARG A 118 8.48 14.76 -15.83
N LYS A 119 8.55 16.00 -15.36
CA LYS A 119 7.67 16.58 -14.34
C LYS A 119 6.87 17.69 -14.98
#